data_AF-A0A536LWX6-F1
#
_entry.id   AF-A0A536LWX6-F1
#
_cell.length_a   1.000
_cell.length_b   1.000
_cell.length_c   1.000
_cell.angle_alpha   90.00
_cell.angle_beta   90.00
_cell.angle_gamma   90.00
#
_symmetry.space_group_name_H-M   'P 1'
#
loop_
_entity.id
_entity.type
_entity.pdbx_description
1 polymer ?
#
loop_
_entity_poly.entity_id
_entity_poly.type
_entity_poly.pdbx_seq_one_letter_code
_entity_poly.pdbx_strand_id
1 'polypeptide(L)'
;MGLPRTQVVTSSAIISTWATPRTTLRTGERGGSIFVSCSRQPSALPFSSRVHSRLKATTGANVSYHARMRARARARPRKSLGQHWLTDRAALRRIVDSMEIRDDETVIEIGAGTGLLTGLLAERATRLIAVELDERLASRLGERFAGCDNVAVLASDVLEISPGELLTAGGGSMPYVVVGNLPYFIGTAIVRQFLEATVRPRRLVVTLQAEVAESMTAPPGRMSYLGVEVQTLAMAKVLFRLAPRAFNPPPKVRSAVVRLDLLEPAEVEVDDRDAFLSLVRAGFAAPRKRLRNSLAVGLRITATEAAAILAEAQVDGDQRPANLSLGNWREVYFAYRQSVGRV
;
A
#
# COMPACT_ATOMS: atom_id res chain seq x y z
N MET A 1 -37.65 43.12 -37.05
CA MET A 1 -36.85 43.52 -35.87
C MET A 1 -35.49 42.86 -36.00
N GLY A 2 -34.50 43.63 -36.44
CA GLY A 2 -33.11 43.21 -36.48
C GLY A 2 -32.40 43.68 -35.23
N LEU A 3 -31.56 42.80 -34.66
CA LEU A 3 -30.48 43.13 -33.73
C LEU A 3 -29.29 42.17 -34.02
N PRO A 4 -28.05 42.57 -33.72
CA PRO A 4 -26.92 42.36 -34.62
C PRO A 4 -25.88 41.35 -34.13
N ARG A 5 -25.00 40.99 -35.07
CA ARG A 5 -23.70 40.32 -34.87
C ARG A 5 -22.86 41.05 -33.83
N THR A 6 -22.19 40.30 -32.96
CA THR A 6 -20.96 40.79 -32.31
C THR A 6 -19.87 39.73 -32.36
N GLN A 7 -18.69 40.21 -32.74
CA GLN A 7 -17.48 39.52 -33.15
C GLN A 7 -16.79 38.75 -32.02
N VAL A 8 -16.21 37.62 -32.41
CA VAL A 8 -15.12 36.94 -31.70
C VAL A 8 -13.86 37.78 -31.85
N VAL A 9 -13.28 38.21 -30.73
CA VAL A 9 -11.95 38.82 -30.70
C VAL A 9 -10.91 37.72 -30.50
N THR A 10 -10.10 37.51 -31.52
CA THR A 10 -8.85 36.75 -31.48
C THR A 10 -7.77 37.58 -30.79
N SER A 11 -7.04 36.99 -29.84
CA SER A 11 -5.73 37.52 -29.43
C SER A 11 -4.68 36.42 -29.52
N SER A 12 -3.60 36.75 -30.22
CA SER A 12 -2.48 35.87 -30.55
C SER A 12 -1.45 35.81 -29.42
N ALA A 13 -0.85 34.61 -29.31
CA ALA A 13 0.55 34.30 -29.01
C ALA A 13 1.29 35.03 -27.87
N ILE A 14 1.70 34.25 -26.86
CA ILE A 14 3.07 34.32 -26.32
C ILE A 14 3.62 32.89 -26.25
N ILE A 15 4.61 32.63 -27.10
CA ILE A 15 5.48 31.44 -27.06
C ILE A 15 6.57 31.75 -26.02
N SER A 16 6.70 30.90 -25.00
CA SER A 16 7.91 30.87 -24.17
C SER A 16 8.50 29.46 -24.19
N THR A 17 9.52 29.29 -25.02
CA THR A 17 10.51 28.21 -25.00
C THR A 17 11.21 28.15 -23.64
N TRP A 18 11.08 27.04 -22.94
CA TRP A 18 11.97 26.70 -21.82
C TRP A 18 12.97 25.64 -22.27
N ALA A 19 14.24 26.04 -22.30
CA ALA A 19 15.37 25.19 -22.58
C ALA A 19 15.57 24.17 -21.45
N THR A 20 15.76 22.90 -21.80
CA THR A 20 16.14 21.82 -20.89
C THR A 20 17.63 21.94 -20.53
N PRO A 21 18.02 21.93 -19.24
CA PRO A 21 19.41 21.77 -18.88
C PRO A 21 19.79 20.28 -18.97
N ARG A 22 20.83 19.98 -19.76
CA ARG A 22 21.51 18.68 -19.76
C ARG A 22 22.25 18.51 -18.42
N THR A 23 21.89 17.50 -17.64
CA THR A 23 22.67 17.07 -16.48
C THR A 23 23.76 16.10 -16.92
N THR A 24 25.02 16.50 -16.75
CA THR A 24 26.19 15.63 -16.95
C THR A 24 26.36 14.65 -15.79
N LEU A 25 26.47 13.37 -16.13
CA LEU A 25 26.79 12.26 -15.23
C LEU A 25 28.22 12.34 -14.72
N ARG A 26 28.41 12.12 -13.41
CA ARG A 26 29.68 11.62 -12.85
C ARG A 26 29.38 10.57 -11.79
N THR A 27 29.58 9.31 -12.15
CA THR A 27 29.60 8.17 -11.24
C THR A 27 31.03 7.98 -10.73
N GLY A 28 31.23 8.01 -9.41
CA GLY A 28 32.46 7.57 -8.77
C GLY A 28 32.15 6.48 -7.76
N GLU A 29 32.51 5.24 -8.07
CA GLU A 29 32.49 4.13 -7.12
C GLU A 29 33.78 4.14 -6.29
N ARG A 30 33.65 4.25 -4.95
CA ARG A 30 34.58 3.63 -4.00
C ARG A 30 33.83 3.16 -2.76
N GLY A 31 33.77 1.84 -2.59
CA GLY A 31 33.67 1.16 -1.29
C GLY A 31 32.36 1.28 -0.50
N GLY A 32 31.40 0.39 -0.77
CA GLY A 32 30.63 -0.33 0.26
C GLY A 32 29.73 0.44 1.26
N SER A 33 29.56 1.76 1.14
CA SER A 33 28.56 2.53 1.90
C SER A 33 27.89 3.54 1.00
N ILE A 34 26.57 3.40 0.81
CA ILE A 34 25.75 4.42 0.15
C ILE A 34 25.56 5.55 1.16
N PHE A 35 26.23 6.67 0.94
CA PHE A 35 25.73 7.96 1.39
C PHE A 35 24.53 8.29 0.50
N VAL A 36 23.35 8.42 1.07
CA VAL A 36 22.23 9.06 0.38
C VAL A 36 22.51 10.56 0.50
N SER A 37 23.05 11.18 -0.54
CA SER A 37 23.04 12.64 -0.63
C SER A 37 21.69 13.05 -1.21
N CYS A 38 20.78 13.52 -0.36
CA CYS A 38 19.51 14.07 -0.83
C CYS A 38 19.79 15.41 -1.53
N SER A 39 19.94 15.39 -2.86
CA SER A 39 20.15 16.58 -3.67
C SER A 39 18.82 17.08 -4.24
N ARG A 40 17.93 17.59 -3.39
CA ARG A 40 16.92 18.55 -3.82
C ARG A 40 17.38 19.93 -3.36
N GLN A 41 17.63 20.83 -4.31
CA GLN A 41 17.93 22.23 -3.99
C GLN A 41 16.67 22.86 -3.36
N PRO A 42 16.76 23.45 -2.15
CA PRO A 42 15.66 24.23 -1.61
C PRO A 42 15.51 25.53 -2.40
N SER A 43 14.27 25.88 -2.77
CA SER A 43 13.92 27.23 -3.21
C SER A 43 14.12 28.19 -2.04
N ALA A 44 15.05 29.14 -2.21
CA ALA A 44 15.58 29.99 -1.16
C ALA A 44 14.64 31.12 -0.72
N LEU A 45 14.57 31.36 0.60
CA LEU A 45 14.45 32.69 1.22
C LEU A 45 15.37 32.73 2.47
N PRO A 46 15.94 33.89 2.84
CA PRO A 46 17.11 33.94 3.73
C PRO A 46 16.72 34.12 5.20
N PHE A 47 17.43 33.44 6.10
CA PHE A 47 17.54 33.85 7.50
C PHE A 47 19.00 33.71 7.98
N SER A 48 19.50 34.74 8.67
CA SER A 48 20.94 34.99 8.87
C SER A 48 21.48 34.62 10.25
N SER A 49 22.81 34.40 10.27
CA SER A 49 23.82 34.53 11.36
C SER A 49 23.73 33.55 12.56
N ARG A 50 24.63 32.56 12.65
CA ARG A 50 26.02 32.56 13.19
C ARG A 50 26.12 32.73 14.72
N VAL A 51 26.65 31.70 15.40
CA VAL A 51 27.66 31.82 16.47
C VAL A 51 28.64 30.63 16.40
N HIS A 52 29.91 30.90 16.69
CA HIS A 52 31.09 30.02 16.61
C HIS A 52 31.56 29.50 17.99
N SER A 53 32.52 28.54 17.91
CA SER A 53 33.59 28.17 18.87
C SER A 53 33.28 27.00 19.83
N ARG A 54 33.92 25.83 19.66
CA ARG A 54 35.32 25.36 19.98
C ARG A 54 35.51 25.02 21.47
N LEU A 55 35.82 23.76 21.77
CA LEU A 55 36.75 23.35 22.84
C LEU A 55 37.37 21.97 22.59
N LYS A 56 38.55 21.79 23.17
CA LYS A 56 39.67 20.93 22.79
C LYS A 56 39.62 19.52 23.39
N ALA A 57 40.47 18.66 22.81
CA ALA A 57 40.73 17.26 23.14
C ALA A 57 41.45 17.01 24.48
N THR A 58 41.26 15.80 25.04
CA THR A 58 42.27 15.08 25.85
C THR A 58 42.11 13.55 25.68
N THR A 59 43.15 12.96 25.07
CA THR A 59 43.89 11.72 25.42
C THR A 59 43.20 10.51 26.07
N GLY A 60 43.41 9.34 25.47
CA GLY A 60 43.61 8.08 26.20
C GLY A 60 42.94 6.84 25.61
N ALA A 61 43.74 5.79 25.43
CA ALA A 61 43.37 4.38 25.20
C ALA A 61 43.15 3.90 23.74
N ASN A 62 44.26 3.42 23.19
CA ASN A 62 44.44 2.67 21.97
C ASN A 62 43.85 1.25 22.10
N VAL A 63 42.52 1.13 22.20
CA VAL A 63 41.80 -0.16 22.18
C VAL A 63 40.73 -0.13 21.09
N SER A 64 41.14 -0.55 19.90
CA SER A 64 40.32 -1.05 18.79
C SER A 64 39.25 -0.10 18.21
N TYR A 65 39.70 0.87 17.41
CA TYR A 65 38.89 1.52 16.38
C TYR A 65 38.16 0.49 15.47
N HIS A 66 38.78 -0.69 15.28
CA HIS A 66 38.20 -1.82 14.56
C HIS A 66 37.12 -2.62 15.32
N ALA A 67 37.03 -2.57 16.66
CA ALA A 67 35.92 -3.21 17.39
C ALA A 67 34.68 -2.31 17.43
N ARG A 68 34.85 -0.98 17.50
CA ARG A 68 33.73 -0.03 17.38
C ARG A 68 33.11 -0.03 15.97
N MET A 69 33.90 -0.30 14.93
CA MET A 69 33.40 -0.51 13.56
C MET A 69 32.73 -1.89 13.35
N ARG A 70 33.03 -2.88 14.20
CA ARG A 70 32.38 -4.22 14.18
C ARG A 70 31.10 -4.29 15.01
N ALA A 71 30.80 -3.26 15.79
CA ALA A 71 29.50 -3.04 16.43
C ALA A 71 28.46 -2.37 15.51
N ARG A 72 28.74 -2.23 14.20
CA ARG A 72 27.69 -2.18 13.16
C ARG A 72 27.08 -3.57 13.04
N ALA A 73 26.38 -4.01 14.09
CA ALA A 73 25.68 -5.27 14.09
C ALA A 73 24.63 -5.20 12.99
N ARG A 74 24.93 -5.83 11.84
CA ARG A 74 23.97 -6.07 10.75
C ARG A 74 22.67 -6.50 11.42
N ALA A 75 21.59 -5.76 11.15
CA ALA A 75 20.30 -6.14 11.70
C ALA A 75 20.10 -7.63 11.38
N ARG A 76 19.65 -8.40 12.37
CA ARG A 76 19.29 -9.80 12.17
C ARG A 76 17.76 -9.90 12.12
N PRO A 77 17.19 -10.52 11.09
CA PRO A 77 15.75 -10.71 11.01
C PRO A 77 15.21 -11.43 12.24
N ARG A 78 14.19 -10.85 12.88
CA ARG A 78 13.50 -11.49 14.01
C ARG A 78 12.45 -12.44 13.43
N LYS A 79 12.68 -13.75 13.62
CA LYS A 79 11.73 -14.80 13.18
C LYS A 79 10.35 -14.60 13.78
N SER A 80 10.25 -14.11 15.01
CA SER A 80 8.98 -13.81 15.69
C SER A 80 8.16 -12.73 14.99
N LEU A 81 8.82 -11.82 14.25
CA LEU A 81 8.17 -10.75 13.49
C LEU A 81 7.99 -11.12 12.01
N GLY A 82 8.28 -12.37 11.61
CA GLY A 82 8.14 -12.81 10.23
C GLY A 82 8.99 -12.04 9.21
N GLN A 83 10.11 -11.43 9.64
CA GLN A 83 10.90 -10.54 8.79
C GLN A 83 11.58 -11.28 7.63
N HIS A 84 11.16 -10.95 6.41
CA HIS A 84 11.81 -11.31 5.15
C HIS A 84 12.13 -10.03 4.39
N TRP A 85 13.39 -9.57 4.41
CA TRP A 85 13.73 -8.30 3.76
C TRP A 85 13.89 -8.49 2.26
N LEU A 86 13.16 -7.72 1.47
CA LEU A 86 13.36 -7.66 0.02
C LEU A 86 14.70 -6.99 -0.28
N THR A 87 15.62 -7.75 -0.87
CA THR A 87 17.01 -7.31 -1.16
C THR A 87 17.30 -7.15 -2.65
N ASP A 88 16.45 -7.70 -3.52
CA ASP A 88 16.56 -7.54 -4.97
C ASP A 88 16.30 -6.09 -5.39
N ARG A 89 17.36 -5.41 -5.85
CA ARG A 89 17.31 -4.00 -6.25
C ARG A 89 16.47 -3.75 -7.49
N ALA A 90 16.41 -4.69 -8.43
CA ALA A 90 15.58 -4.54 -9.62
C ALA A 90 14.10 -4.67 -9.25
N ALA A 91 13.75 -5.61 -8.37
CA ALA A 91 12.41 -5.72 -7.82
C ALA A 91 11.98 -4.45 -7.07
N LEU A 92 12.85 -3.92 -6.20
CA LEU A 92 12.57 -2.69 -5.44
C LEU A 92 12.30 -1.50 -6.37
N ARG A 93 13.11 -1.29 -7.41
CA ARG A 93 12.85 -0.23 -8.41
C ARG A 93 11.53 -0.42 -9.12
N ARG A 94 11.22 -1.65 -9.57
CA ARG A 94 9.93 -1.97 -10.21
C ARG A 94 8.73 -1.69 -9.30
N ILE A 95 8.85 -1.92 -7.99
CA ILE A 95 7.82 -1.55 -7.01
C ILE A 95 7.62 -0.03 -7.05
N VAL A 96 8.69 0.74 -6.85
CA VAL A 96 8.62 2.21 -6.81
C VAL A 96 8.08 2.79 -8.13
N ASP A 97 8.49 2.25 -9.28
CA ASP A 97 7.99 2.65 -10.60
C ASP A 97 6.47 2.40 -10.72
N SER A 98 5.99 1.25 -10.24
CA SER A 98 4.58 0.88 -10.31
C SER A 98 3.64 1.68 -9.41
N MET A 99 4.21 2.42 -8.45
CA MET A 99 3.46 3.31 -7.58
C MET A 99 2.96 4.55 -8.31
N GLU A 100 3.61 4.96 -9.42
CA GLU A 100 3.30 6.19 -10.16
C GLU A 100 3.07 7.40 -9.23
N ILE A 101 3.98 7.57 -8.27
CA ILE A 101 3.91 8.62 -7.23
C ILE A 101 3.79 9.98 -7.90
N ARG A 102 2.80 10.77 -7.48
CA ARG A 102 2.62 12.15 -7.89
C ARG A 102 3.27 13.11 -6.90
N ASP A 103 3.62 14.31 -7.35
CA ASP A 103 4.27 15.32 -6.52
C ASP A 103 3.38 15.85 -5.39
N ASP A 104 2.05 15.75 -5.54
CA ASP A 104 1.04 16.13 -4.55
C ASP A 104 0.71 15.03 -3.53
N GLU A 105 1.33 13.86 -3.63
CA GLU A 105 1.05 12.71 -2.77
C GLU A 105 2.03 12.56 -1.62
N THR A 106 1.49 12.26 -0.43
CA THR A 106 2.28 11.66 0.64
C THR A 106 2.47 10.17 0.37
N VAL A 107 3.67 9.65 0.63
CA VAL A 107 3.95 8.22 0.58
C VAL A 107 4.05 7.67 2.00
N ILE A 108 3.31 6.63 2.31
CA ILE A 108 3.47 5.84 3.53
C ILE A 108 4.12 4.50 3.19
N GLU A 109 5.28 4.22 3.78
CA GLU A 109 5.95 2.92 3.68
C GLU A 109 5.69 2.11 4.95
N ILE A 110 5.09 0.92 4.80
CA ILE A 110 4.83 0.00 5.91
C ILE A 110 5.89 -1.10 5.96
N GLY A 111 6.53 -1.25 7.13
CA GLY A 111 7.59 -2.22 7.34
C GLY A 111 8.88 -1.81 6.62
N ALA A 112 9.34 -0.58 6.87
CA ALA A 112 10.51 0.01 6.22
C ALA A 112 11.80 -0.82 6.41
N GLY A 113 11.88 -1.58 7.51
CA GLY A 113 12.90 -2.58 7.76
C GLY A 113 14.31 -1.99 7.73
N THR A 114 15.13 -2.42 6.77
CA THR A 114 16.51 -1.95 6.63
C THR A 114 16.64 -0.65 5.81
N GLY A 115 15.54 -0.14 5.26
CA GLY A 115 15.51 1.11 4.52
C GLY A 115 16.00 1.01 3.08
N LEU A 116 15.92 -0.18 2.47
CA LEU A 116 16.29 -0.35 1.06
C LEU A 116 15.24 0.25 0.12
N LEU A 117 13.96 0.06 0.44
CA LEU A 117 12.84 0.65 -0.27
C LEU A 117 12.69 2.14 0.11
N THR A 118 12.74 2.46 1.41
CA THR A 118 12.79 3.85 1.92
C THR A 118 13.75 4.75 1.17
N GLY A 119 14.98 4.28 0.90
CA GLY A 119 15.97 5.08 0.19
C GLY A 119 15.56 5.43 -1.25
N LEU A 120 14.91 4.51 -1.96
CA LEU A 120 14.42 4.76 -3.32
C LEU A 120 13.18 5.67 -3.30
N LEU A 121 12.33 5.55 -2.28
CA LEU A 121 11.15 6.39 -2.11
C LEU A 121 11.53 7.83 -1.74
N ALA A 122 12.53 8.01 -0.87
CA ALA A 122 13.00 9.33 -0.43
C ALA A 122 13.49 10.22 -1.58
N GLU A 123 13.98 9.61 -2.66
CA GLU A 123 14.40 10.33 -3.87
C GLU A 123 13.21 10.82 -4.73
N ARG A 124 12.02 10.23 -4.56
CA ARG A 124 10.84 10.50 -5.42
C ARG A 124 9.69 11.19 -4.70
N ALA A 125 9.47 10.88 -3.44
CA ALA A 125 8.32 11.38 -2.69
C ALA A 125 8.57 12.80 -2.17
N THR A 126 7.57 13.68 -2.33
CA THR A 126 7.57 15.00 -1.70
C THR A 126 7.50 14.88 -0.17
N ARG A 127 6.74 13.91 0.33
CA ARG A 127 6.73 13.50 1.74
C ARG A 127 6.71 11.99 1.85
N LEU A 128 7.60 11.43 2.65
CA LEU A 128 7.69 10.00 2.95
C LEU A 128 7.54 9.78 4.46
N ILE A 129 6.64 8.88 4.84
CA ILE A 129 6.42 8.42 6.21
C ILE A 129 6.76 6.93 6.26
N ALA A 130 7.89 6.59 6.86
CA ALA A 130 8.36 5.22 7.03
C ALA A 130 7.92 4.68 8.39
N VAL A 131 7.03 3.70 8.41
CA VAL A 131 6.50 3.05 9.60
C VAL A 131 7.23 1.73 9.83
N GLU A 132 7.75 1.53 11.04
CA GLU A 132 8.45 0.31 11.43
C GLU A 132 8.14 -0.09 12.86
N LEU A 133 7.74 -1.35 13.07
CA LEU A 133 7.40 -1.89 14.38
C LEU A 133 8.66 -2.15 15.23
N ASP A 134 9.76 -2.60 14.62
CA ASP A 134 11.01 -2.82 15.34
C ASP A 134 11.70 -1.49 15.65
N GLU A 135 11.55 -1.00 16.88
CA GLU A 135 12.16 0.25 17.36
C GLU A 135 13.66 0.38 17.04
N ARG A 136 14.40 -0.73 17.02
CA ARG A 136 15.84 -0.70 16.71
C ARG A 136 16.08 -0.40 15.23
N LEU A 137 15.23 -0.92 14.35
CA LEU A 137 15.26 -0.60 12.93
C LEU A 137 14.77 0.83 12.70
N ALA A 138 13.67 1.24 13.35
CA ALA A 138 13.16 2.61 13.28
C ALA A 138 14.22 3.63 13.72
N SER A 139 14.90 3.42 14.85
CA SER A 139 15.98 4.29 15.31
C SER A 139 17.12 4.40 14.28
N ARG A 140 17.55 3.28 13.69
CA ARG A 140 18.59 3.27 12.64
C ARG A 140 18.14 3.94 11.34
N LEU A 141 16.86 3.81 10.99
CA LEU A 141 16.27 4.52 9.85
C LEU A 141 16.29 6.02 10.13
N GLY A 142 15.91 6.46 11.33
CA GLY A 142 15.98 7.85 11.76
C GLY A 142 17.39 8.42 11.64
N GLU A 143 18.40 7.72 12.16
CA GLU A 143 19.81 8.13 12.00
C GLU A 143 20.24 8.20 10.52
N ARG A 144 19.85 7.20 9.73
CA ARG A 144 20.24 7.10 8.32
C ARG A 144 19.62 8.20 7.45
N PHE A 145 18.40 8.62 7.76
CA PHE A 145 17.65 9.61 6.98
C PHE A 145 17.53 10.97 7.71
N ALA A 146 18.32 11.21 8.77
CA ALA A 146 18.30 12.45 9.54
C ALA A 146 18.56 13.73 8.72
N GLY A 147 19.25 13.61 7.58
CA GLY A 147 19.50 14.72 6.64
C GLY A 147 18.48 14.83 5.50
N CYS A 148 17.38 14.08 5.54
CA CYS A 148 16.32 14.10 4.53
C CYS A 148 15.06 14.74 5.13
N ASP A 149 14.85 16.03 4.87
CA ASP A 149 13.71 16.79 5.43
C ASP A 149 12.34 16.23 5.02
N ASN A 150 12.29 15.52 3.89
CA ASN A 150 11.09 14.88 3.38
C ASN A 150 10.77 13.52 4.00
N VAL A 151 11.61 12.98 4.90
CA VAL A 151 11.42 11.64 5.49
C VAL A 151 11.08 11.75 6.98
N ALA A 152 9.93 11.22 7.37
CA ALA A 152 9.59 10.92 8.76
C ALA A 152 9.71 9.42 9.02
N VAL A 153 10.25 9.05 10.18
CA VAL A 153 10.30 7.66 10.63
C VAL A 153 9.45 7.53 11.89
N LEU A 154 8.47 6.62 11.86
CA LEU A 154 7.56 6.35 12.96
C LEU A 154 7.81 4.92 13.47
N ALA A 155 8.18 4.81 14.75
CA ALA A 155 8.26 3.53 15.46
C ALA A 155 6.85 3.19 15.98
N SER A 156 6.08 2.40 15.25
CA SER A 156 4.66 2.16 15.56
C SER A 156 4.16 0.85 14.96
N ASP A 157 3.17 0.24 15.61
CA ASP A 157 2.39 -0.83 15.01
C ASP A 157 1.32 -0.24 14.09
N VAL A 158 1.45 -0.50 12.79
CA VAL A 158 0.51 -0.03 11.76
C VAL A 158 -0.93 -0.48 12.03
N LEU A 159 -1.15 -1.56 12.79
CA LEU A 159 -2.50 -2.04 13.13
C LEU A 159 -3.12 -1.28 14.32
N GLU A 160 -2.32 -0.62 15.14
CA GLU A 160 -2.79 0.13 16.33
C GLU A 160 -2.98 1.62 16.08
N ILE A 161 -2.54 2.12 14.92
CA ILE A 161 -2.65 3.53 14.52
C ILE A 161 -3.43 3.66 13.22
N SER A 162 -4.39 4.59 13.19
CA SER A 162 -5.19 4.81 11.98
C SER A 162 -4.36 5.49 10.88
N PRO A 163 -4.73 5.33 9.60
CA PRO A 163 -4.03 6.03 8.51
C PRO A 163 -4.05 7.56 8.64
N GLY A 164 -5.11 8.15 9.19
CA GLY A 164 -5.20 9.59 9.43
C GLY A 164 -4.22 10.05 10.53
N GLU A 165 -4.05 9.27 11.58
CA GLU A 165 -3.05 9.54 12.62
C GLU A 165 -1.62 9.37 12.11
N LEU A 166 -1.36 8.37 11.24
CA LEU A 166 -0.07 8.22 10.57
C LEU A 166 0.30 9.46 9.75
N LEU A 167 -0.65 9.98 8.96
CA LEU A 167 -0.45 11.22 8.21
C LEU A 167 -0.13 12.38 9.14
N THR A 168 -0.91 12.55 10.21
CA THR A 168 -0.72 13.64 11.17
C THR A 168 0.64 13.56 11.87
N ALA A 169 0.98 12.40 12.45
CA ALA A 169 2.23 12.17 13.16
C ALA A 169 3.45 12.29 12.23
N GLY A 170 3.30 11.84 10.98
CA GLY A 170 4.33 11.92 9.96
C GLY A 170 4.35 13.23 9.19
N GLY A 171 3.56 14.25 9.55
CA GLY A 171 3.51 15.54 8.86
C GLY A 171 3.17 15.43 7.36
N GLY A 172 2.31 14.48 7.01
CA GLY A 172 1.79 14.26 5.66
C GLY A 172 0.37 14.79 5.50
N SER A 173 -0.14 14.72 4.28
CA SER A 173 -1.48 15.16 3.91
C SER A 173 -2.10 14.23 2.86
N MET A 174 -3.40 14.38 2.67
CA MET A 174 -4.10 13.84 1.50
C MET A 174 -3.69 14.61 0.23
N PRO A 175 -3.72 13.98 -0.96
CA PRO A 175 -3.84 12.54 -1.18
C PRO A 175 -2.58 11.78 -0.72
N TYR A 176 -2.71 10.49 -0.43
CA TYR A 176 -1.57 9.65 -0.12
C TYR A 176 -1.66 8.27 -0.78
N VAL A 177 -0.52 7.61 -0.88
CA VAL A 177 -0.35 6.24 -1.36
C VAL A 177 0.44 5.42 -0.36
N VAL A 178 0.21 4.12 -0.35
CA VAL A 178 0.85 3.18 0.58
C VAL A 178 1.68 2.18 -0.20
N VAL A 179 2.85 1.86 0.35
CA VAL A 179 3.72 0.81 -0.17
C VAL A 179 4.28 -0.02 0.98
N GLY A 180 4.51 -1.30 0.77
CA GLY A 180 5.12 -2.10 1.82
C GLY A 180 5.51 -3.50 1.38
N ASN A 181 6.57 -4.01 1.97
CA ASN A 181 6.89 -5.43 1.93
C ASN A 181 6.32 -6.09 3.19
N LEU A 182 5.05 -6.47 3.12
CA LEU A 182 4.27 -6.77 4.31
C LEU A 182 4.66 -8.13 4.93
N PRO A 183 4.68 -8.24 6.27
CA PRO A 183 4.85 -9.52 6.94
C PRO A 183 3.71 -10.48 6.57
N TYR A 184 4.04 -11.74 6.27
CA TYR A 184 3.05 -12.68 5.73
C TYR A 184 1.90 -13.03 6.66
N PHE A 185 2.12 -12.98 7.98
CA PHE A 185 1.10 -13.37 8.95
C PHE A 185 0.02 -12.29 9.17
N ILE A 186 0.36 -11.02 8.98
CA ILE A 186 -0.55 -9.87 9.17
C ILE A 186 -0.82 -9.07 7.90
N GLY A 187 -0.25 -9.46 6.75
CA GLY A 187 -0.36 -8.68 5.51
C GLY A 187 -1.80 -8.38 5.09
N THR A 188 -2.72 -9.34 5.24
CA THR A 188 -4.15 -9.11 4.96
C THR A 188 -4.79 -8.14 5.95
N ALA A 189 -4.43 -8.20 7.24
CA ALA A 189 -4.95 -7.27 8.25
C ALA A 189 -4.48 -5.84 7.96
N ILE A 190 -3.21 -5.66 7.57
CA ILE A 190 -2.68 -4.36 7.16
C ILE A 190 -3.41 -3.85 5.93
N VAL A 191 -3.65 -4.68 4.91
CA VAL A 191 -4.42 -4.26 3.72
C VAL A 191 -5.82 -3.79 4.12
N ARG A 192 -6.53 -4.53 4.98
CA ARG A 192 -7.86 -4.15 5.49
C ARG A 192 -7.85 -2.82 6.24
N GLN A 193 -6.85 -2.57 7.11
CA GLN A 193 -6.65 -1.30 7.83
C GLN A 193 -6.78 -0.09 6.91
N PHE A 194 -6.20 -0.16 5.70
CA PHE A 194 -6.21 0.94 4.74
C PHE A 194 -7.43 0.95 3.82
N LEU A 195 -7.97 -0.22 3.46
CA LEU A 195 -9.17 -0.30 2.61
C LEU A 195 -10.44 0.15 3.36
N GLU A 196 -10.51 -0.13 4.66
CA GLU A 196 -11.67 0.13 5.52
C GLU A 196 -11.57 1.45 6.30
N ALA A 197 -10.44 2.15 6.22
CA ALA A 197 -10.24 3.43 6.90
C ALA A 197 -11.23 4.51 6.42
N THR A 198 -11.50 5.50 7.27
CA THR A 198 -12.20 6.72 6.87
C THR A 198 -11.34 7.57 5.93
N VAL A 199 -10.05 7.71 6.25
CA VAL A 199 -9.06 8.45 5.45
C VAL A 199 -8.31 7.46 4.57
N ARG A 200 -8.81 7.24 3.35
CA ARG A 200 -8.34 6.16 2.46
C ARG A 200 -7.20 6.61 1.54
N PRO A 201 -6.23 5.72 1.23
CA PRO A 201 -5.22 6.04 0.24
C PRO A 201 -5.83 6.01 -1.16
N ARG A 202 -5.20 6.67 -2.13
CA ARG A 202 -5.54 6.47 -3.54
C ARG A 202 -5.14 5.07 -4.02
N ARG A 203 -4.04 4.54 -3.48
CA ARG A 203 -3.42 3.30 -3.94
C ARG A 203 -2.62 2.60 -2.85
N LEU A 204 -2.65 1.27 -2.88
CA LEU A 204 -1.67 0.42 -2.22
C LEU A 204 -0.83 -0.33 -3.25
N VAL A 205 0.49 -0.38 -3.05
CA VAL A 205 1.40 -1.30 -3.75
C VAL A 205 2.14 -2.15 -2.73
N VAL A 206 1.69 -3.39 -2.53
CA VAL A 206 2.18 -4.23 -1.43
C VAL A 206 2.71 -5.57 -1.91
N THR A 207 3.74 -6.06 -1.23
CA THR A 207 4.24 -7.43 -1.42
C THR A 207 3.59 -8.35 -0.40
N LEU A 208 2.99 -9.44 -0.87
CA LEU A 208 2.30 -10.46 -0.07
C LEU A 208 2.75 -11.86 -0.51
N GLN A 209 2.33 -12.90 0.22
CA GLN A 209 2.42 -14.26 -0.30
C GLN A 209 1.64 -14.39 -1.62
N ALA A 210 2.18 -15.16 -2.56
CA ALA A 210 1.60 -15.26 -3.91
C ALA A 210 0.14 -15.76 -3.89
N GLU A 211 -0.19 -16.76 -3.04
CA GLU A 211 -1.55 -17.27 -2.92
C GLU A 211 -2.54 -16.23 -2.36
N VAL A 212 -2.10 -15.40 -1.41
CA VAL A 212 -2.92 -14.32 -0.86
C VAL A 212 -3.18 -13.26 -1.93
N ALA A 213 -2.12 -12.84 -2.63
CA ALA A 213 -2.21 -11.90 -3.74
C ALA A 213 -3.13 -12.40 -4.87
N GLU A 214 -3.03 -13.68 -5.22
CA GLU A 214 -3.92 -14.33 -6.20
C GLU A 214 -5.36 -14.38 -5.71
N SER A 215 -5.59 -14.68 -4.44
CA SER A 215 -6.92 -14.71 -3.83
C SER A 215 -7.60 -13.34 -3.86
N MET A 216 -6.86 -12.26 -3.57
CA MET A 216 -7.37 -10.88 -3.64
C MET A 216 -7.75 -10.45 -5.06
N THR A 217 -7.06 -10.99 -6.07
CA THR A 217 -7.18 -10.59 -7.48
C THR A 217 -7.86 -11.64 -8.35
N ALA A 218 -8.42 -12.67 -7.72
CA ALA A 218 -9.04 -13.78 -8.42
C ALA A 218 -10.27 -13.28 -9.20
N PRO A 219 -10.48 -13.72 -10.45
CA PRO A 219 -11.71 -13.44 -11.17
C PRO A 219 -12.83 -14.42 -10.75
N PRO A 220 -14.09 -14.15 -11.16
CA PRO A 220 -15.17 -15.14 -11.12
C PRO A 220 -14.72 -16.49 -11.68
N GLY A 221 -15.10 -17.56 -10.98
CA GLY A 221 -14.60 -18.93 -11.16
C GLY A 221 -13.52 -19.33 -10.16
N ARG A 222 -12.81 -18.35 -9.59
CA ARG A 222 -11.78 -18.55 -8.57
C ARG A 222 -11.93 -17.60 -7.38
N MET A 223 -13.05 -16.88 -7.28
CA MET A 223 -13.30 -15.95 -6.19
C MET A 223 -13.25 -16.66 -4.84
N SER A 224 -12.71 -15.95 -3.87
CA SER A 224 -12.80 -16.28 -2.46
C SER A 224 -13.55 -15.16 -1.73
N TYR A 225 -13.90 -15.38 -0.47
CA TYR A 225 -14.42 -14.30 0.39
C TYR A 225 -13.46 -13.10 0.40
N LEU A 226 -12.15 -13.34 0.52
CA LEU A 226 -11.13 -12.28 0.48
C LEU A 226 -11.11 -11.53 -0.86
N GLY A 227 -11.29 -12.26 -1.97
CA GLY A 227 -11.39 -11.64 -3.30
C GLY A 227 -12.59 -10.70 -3.40
N VAL A 228 -13.77 -11.13 -2.94
CA VAL A 228 -14.97 -10.27 -2.94
C VAL A 228 -14.76 -9.05 -2.04
N GLU A 229 -14.25 -9.26 -0.82
CA GLU A 229 -14.01 -8.21 0.16
C GLU A 229 -13.08 -7.12 -0.39
N VAL A 230 -11.93 -7.50 -0.96
CA VAL A 230 -10.97 -6.54 -1.52
C VAL A 230 -11.51 -5.87 -2.78
N GLN A 231 -12.08 -6.64 -3.71
CA GLN A 231 -12.51 -6.09 -5.00
C GLN A 231 -13.78 -5.23 -4.90
N THR A 232 -14.54 -5.34 -3.81
CA THR A 232 -15.63 -4.38 -3.51
C THR A 232 -15.10 -2.97 -3.22
N LEU A 233 -13.84 -2.84 -2.79
CA LEU A 233 -13.24 -1.58 -2.34
C LEU A 233 -12.18 -1.02 -3.29
N ALA A 234 -11.56 -1.89 -4.09
CA ALA A 234 -10.44 -1.51 -4.93
C ALA A 234 -10.36 -2.35 -6.21
N MET A 235 -9.90 -1.73 -7.29
CA MET A 235 -9.43 -2.46 -8.45
C MET A 235 -8.10 -3.14 -8.11
N ALA A 236 -8.09 -4.48 -8.10
CA ALA A 236 -6.95 -5.28 -7.66
C ALA A 236 -6.22 -5.94 -8.83
N LYS A 237 -4.89 -5.80 -8.88
CA LYS A 237 -4.05 -6.42 -9.92
C LYS A 237 -2.73 -6.95 -9.36
N VAL A 238 -2.38 -8.20 -9.71
CA VAL A 238 -1.00 -8.70 -9.54
C VAL A 238 -0.10 -8.04 -10.59
N LEU A 239 0.92 -7.33 -10.13
CA LEU A 239 1.89 -6.68 -11.00
C LEU A 239 2.96 -7.66 -11.47
N PHE A 240 3.58 -8.37 -10.53
CA PHE A 240 4.60 -9.39 -10.82
C PHE A 240 4.86 -10.29 -9.61
N ARG A 241 5.52 -11.41 -9.87
CA ARG A 241 5.90 -12.41 -8.85
C ARG A 241 7.37 -12.27 -8.46
N LEU A 242 7.68 -12.63 -7.22
CA LEU A 242 9.03 -12.64 -6.66
C LEU A 242 9.40 -14.05 -6.20
N ALA A 243 10.60 -14.49 -6.56
CA ALA A 243 11.16 -15.75 -6.10
C ALA A 243 11.73 -15.59 -4.67
N PRO A 244 11.79 -16.66 -3.86
CA PRO A 244 12.34 -16.61 -2.52
C PRO A 244 13.73 -15.98 -2.41
N ARG A 245 14.59 -16.18 -3.42
CA ARG A 245 15.94 -15.61 -3.49
C ARG A 245 15.98 -14.08 -3.52
N ALA A 246 14.87 -13.42 -3.79
CA ALA A 246 14.78 -11.96 -3.74
C ALA A 246 14.86 -11.43 -2.28
N PHE A 247 14.66 -12.30 -1.29
CA PHE A 247 14.55 -11.93 0.11
C PHE A 247 15.68 -12.51 0.95
N ASN A 248 15.95 -11.87 2.10
CA ASN A 248 16.86 -12.37 3.12
C ASN A 248 16.25 -12.25 4.54
N PRO A 249 16.06 -13.37 5.27
CA PRO A 249 16.18 -14.75 4.80
C PRO A 249 15.15 -15.05 3.69
N PRO A 250 15.40 -16.06 2.83
CA PRO A 250 14.42 -16.46 1.83
C PRO A 250 13.16 -17.05 2.49
N PRO A 251 11.95 -16.67 2.06
CA PRO A 251 10.71 -17.30 2.48
C PRO A 251 10.57 -18.72 1.92
N LYS A 252 9.67 -19.51 2.51
CA LYS A 252 9.35 -20.86 2.03
C LYS A 252 8.45 -20.88 0.78
N VAL A 253 7.75 -19.78 0.54
CA VAL A 253 6.77 -19.64 -0.55
C VAL A 253 7.15 -18.48 -1.45
N ARG A 254 6.56 -18.44 -2.66
CA ARG A 254 6.69 -17.29 -3.56
C ARG A 254 5.88 -16.10 -3.02
N SER A 255 6.32 -14.91 -3.42
CA SER A 255 5.63 -13.65 -3.14
C SER A 255 5.10 -13.05 -4.43
N ALA A 256 4.16 -12.12 -4.32
CA ALA A 256 3.71 -11.30 -5.43
C ALA A 256 3.50 -9.86 -4.98
N VAL A 257 3.77 -8.94 -5.89
CA VAL A 257 3.45 -7.52 -5.71
C VAL A 257 2.06 -7.27 -6.28
N VAL A 258 1.17 -6.74 -5.45
CA VAL A 258 -0.21 -6.41 -5.80
C VAL A 258 -0.38 -4.90 -5.75
N ARG A 259 -1.13 -4.38 -6.72
CA ARG A 259 -1.62 -3.01 -6.73
C ARG A 259 -3.12 -3.02 -6.49
N LEU A 260 -3.56 -2.19 -5.57
CA LEU A 260 -4.97 -1.92 -5.25
C LEU A 260 -5.19 -0.42 -5.49
N ASP A 261 -5.94 -0.07 -6.53
CA ASP A 261 -6.40 1.30 -6.75
C ASP A 261 -7.78 1.45 -6.10
N LEU A 262 -7.91 2.31 -5.08
CA LEU A 262 -9.16 2.47 -4.35
C LEU A 262 -10.15 3.27 -5.18
N LEU A 263 -11.40 2.83 -5.14
CA LEU A 263 -12.47 3.37 -5.97
C LEU A 263 -13.32 4.38 -5.20
N GLU A 264 -13.51 5.56 -5.79
CA GLU A 264 -14.47 6.57 -5.33
C GLU A 264 -15.28 7.11 -6.54
N PRO A 265 -16.55 6.71 -6.70
CA PRO A 265 -17.32 5.74 -5.89
C PRO A 265 -16.85 4.28 -6.10
N ALA A 266 -17.27 3.38 -5.20
CA ALA A 266 -16.98 1.95 -5.32
C ALA A 266 -17.65 1.35 -6.57
N GLU A 267 -17.04 0.31 -7.16
CA GLU A 267 -17.64 -0.37 -8.33
C GLU A 267 -18.97 -1.05 -7.98
N VAL A 268 -19.12 -1.52 -6.74
CA VAL A 268 -20.35 -2.10 -6.22
C VAL A 268 -20.92 -1.25 -5.10
N GLU A 269 -22.04 -0.60 -5.41
CA GLU A 269 -22.81 0.19 -4.46
C GLU A 269 -23.88 -0.67 -3.77
N VAL A 270 -23.83 -0.69 -2.43
CA VAL A 270 -24.75 -1.35 -1.51
C VAL A 270 -25.15 -0.37 -0.39
N ASP A 271 -26.34 -0.52 0.19
CA ASP A 271 -26.84 0.34 1.27
C ASP A 271 -26.11 0.09 2.61
N ASP A 272 -25.72 -1.16 2.87
CA ASP A 272 -24.93 -1.54 4.05
C ASP A 272 -23.84 -2.55 3.67
N ARG A 273 -22.59 -2.09 3.68
CA ARG A 273 -21.42 -2.88 3.31
C ARG A 273 -21.16 -4.04 4.26
N ASP A 274 -21.35 -3.85 5.56
CA ASP A 274 -21.07 -4.89 6.55
C ASP A 274 -22.11 -6.01 6.45
N ALA A 275 -23.37 -5.65 6.21
CA ALA A 275 -24.42 -6.60 5.90
C ALA A 275 -24.16 -7.34 4.58
N PHE A 276 -23.68 -6.64 3.55
CA PHE A 276 -23.27 -7.24 2.27
C PHE A 276 -22.15 -8.27 2.47
N LEU A 277 -21.05 -7.88 3.13
CA LEU A 277 -19.93 -8.80 3.38
C LEU A 277 -20.34 -9.96 4.30
N SER A 278 -21.28 -9.75 5.23
CA SER A 278 -21.85 -10.81 6.06
C SER A 278 -22.61 -11.85 5.23
N LEU A 279 -23.41 -11.41 4.25
CA LEU A 279 -24.06 -12.31 3.29
C LEU A 279 -23.03 -13.07 2.45
N VAL A 280 -22.03 -12.37 1.89
CA VAL A 280 -20.98 -13.01 1.09
C VAL A 280 -20.26 -14.06 1.92
N ARG A 281 -19.92 -13.76 3.19
CA ARG A 281 -19.32 -14.71 4.13
C ARG A 281 -20.20 -15.94 4.33
N ALA A 282 -21.51 -15.75 4.51
CA ALA A 282 -22.47 -16.85 4.58
C ALA A 282 -22.49 -17.67 3.27
N GLY A 283 -22.44 -17.00 2.13
CA GLY A 283 -22.34 -17.62 0.82
C GLY A 283 -21.07 -18.46 0.63
N PHE A 284 -19.97 -18.13 1.30
CA PHE A 284 -18.73 -18.92 1.32
C PHE A 284 -18.63 -19.92 2.49
N ALA A 285 -19.70 -20.16 3.28
CA ALA A 285 -19.66 -21.09 4.42
C ALA A 285 -19.39 -22.56 4.02
N ALA A 286 -19.82 -22.98 2.83
CA ALA A 286 -19.51 -24.28 2.24
C ALA A 286 -19.11 -24.14 0.76
N PRO A 287 -17.89 -23.63 0.46
CA PRO A 287 -17.52 -23.08 -0.85
C PRO A 287 -17.45 -24.12 -1.97
N ARG A 288 -17.40 -25.41 -1.62
CA ARG A 288 -17.40 -26.54 -2.56
C ARG A 288 -18.81 -27.02 -2.93
N LYS A 289 -19.84 -26.60 -2.20
CA LYS A 289 -21.26 -26.91 -2.49
C LYS A 289 -21.83 -25.90 -3.50
N ARG A 290 -22.98 -26.25 -4.08
CA ARG A 290 -23.82 -25.33 -4.87
C ARG A 290 -24.20 -24.11 -4.02
N LEU A 291 -24.34 -22.94 -4.63
CA LEU A 291 -24.55 -21.66 -3.95
C LEU A 291 -25.74 -21.70 -3.00
N ARG A 292 -26.90 -22.23 -3.44
CA ARG A 292 -28.09 -22.38 -2.58
C ARG A 292 -27.82 -23.17 -1.31
N ASN A 293 -27.02 -24.23 -1.41
CA ASN A 293 -26.68 -25.08 -0.26
C ASN A 293 -25.63 -24.42 0.64
N SER A 294 -24.76 -23.58 0.09
CA SER A 294 -23.78 -22.82 0.86
C SER A 294 -24.46 -21.69 1.64
N LEU A 295 -25.34 -20.92 0.98
CA LEU A 295 -26.16 -19.89 1.62
C LEU A 295 -27.09 -20.46 2.68
N ALA A 296 -27.75 -21.60 2.41
CA ALA A 296 -28.57 -22.28 3.42
C ALA A 296 -27.78 -22.57 4.71
N VAL A 297 -26.55 -23.07 4.59
CA VAL A 297 -25.66 -23.31 5.74
C VAL A 297 -25.26 -22.00 6.42
N GLY A 298 -24.81 -21.00 5.65
CA GLY A 298 -24.27 -19.76 6.20
C GLY A 298 -25.32 -18.86 6.84
N LEU A 299 -26.52 -18.77 6.24
CA LEU A 299 -27.65 -17.98 6.73
C LEU A 299 -28.55 -18.76 7.70
N ARG A 300 -28.32 -20.07 7.87
CA ARG A 300 -29.14 -20.96 8.69
C ARG A 300 -30.62 -20.98 8.26
N ILE A 301 -30.83 -21.03 6.94
CA ILE A 301 -32.14 -21.17 6.30
C ILE A 301 -32.21 -22.48 5.51
N THR A 302 -33.39 -22.85 5.03
CA THR A 302 -33.55 -24.01 4.17
C THR A 302 -32.96 -23.76 2.77
N ALA A 303 -32.60 -24.83 2.07
CA ALA A 303 -32.14 -24.74 0.68
C ALA A 303 -33.23 -24.18 -0.26
N THR A 304 -34.50 -24.38 0.08
CA THR A 304 -35.65 -23.85 -0.67
C THR A 304 -35.75 -22.34 -0.52
N GLU A 305 -35.63 -21.81 0.70
CA GLU A 305 -35.60 -20.36 0.95
C GLU A 305 -34.40 -19.70 0.27
N ALA A 306 -33.21 -20.31 0.39
CA ALA A 306 -32.03 -19.82 -0.32
C ALA A 306 -32.22 -19.83 -1.84
N ALA A 307 -32.88 -20.86 -2.41
CA ALA A 307 -33.18 -20.91 -3.83
C ALA A 307 -34.18 -19.82 -4.27
N ALA A 308 -35.16 -19.49 -3.42
CA ALA A 308 -36.11 -18.40 -3.70
C ALA A 308 -35.40 -17.03 -3.74
N ILE A 309 -34.49 -16.76 -2.80
CA ILE A 309 -33.67 -15.54 -2.79
C ILE A 309 -32.83 -15.45 -4.08
N LEU A 310 -32.20 -16.55 -4.49
CA LEU A 310 -31.37 -16.59 -5.70
C LEU A 310 -32.20 -16.42 -6.98
N ALA A 311 -33.42 -16.96 -7.02
CA ALA A 311 -34.33 -16.80 -8.15
C ALA A 311 -34.78 -15.33 -8.30
N GLU A 312 -35.11 -14.66 -7.19
CA GLU A 312 -35.43 -13.22 -7.17
C GLU A 312 -34.24 -12.38 -7.67
N ALA A 313 -33.02 -12.75 -7.26
CA ALA A 313 -31.79 -12.13 -7.72
C ALA A 313 -31.39 -12.49 -9.17
N GLN A 314 -32.15 -13.35 -9.85
CA GLN A 314 -31.82 -13.87 -11.19
C GLN A 314 -30.44 -14.55 -11.27
N VAL A 315 -30.03 -15.21 -10.18
CA VAL A 315 -28.75 -15.91 -10.08
C VAL A 315 -28.97 -17.43 -10.07
N ASP A 316 -28.27 -18.14 -10.96
CA ASP A 316 -28.26 -19.61 -10.95
C ASP A 316 -27.69 -20.14 -9.62
N GLY A 317 -28.53 -20.82 -8.83
CA GLY A 317 -28.12 -21.38 -7.55
C GLY A 317 -27.36 -22.71 -7.63
N ASP A 318 -27.24 -23.32 -8.82
CA ASP A 318 -26.46 -24.55 -9.05
C ASP A 318 -24.95 -24.28 -9.21
N GLN A 319 -24.56 -23.05 -9.54
CA GLN A 319 -23.16 -22.66 -9.57
C GLN A 319 -22.53 -22.61 -8.17
N ARG A 320 -21.20 -22.50 -8.08
CA ARG A 320 -20.50 -22.37 -6.79
C ARG A 320 -20.33 -20.89 -6.41
N PRO A 321 -20.19 -20.57 -5.10
CA PRO A 321 -19.94 -19.19 -4.65
C PRO A 321 -18.77 -18.52 -5.37
N ALA A 322 -17.72 -19.27 -5.66
CA ALA A 322 -16.53 -18.77 -6.37
C ALA A 322 -16.82 -18.29 -7.81
N ASN A 323 -17.93 -18.69 -8.42
CA ASN A 323 -18.32 -18.34 -9.79
C ASN A 323 -19.06 -17.00 -9.88
N LEU A 324 -19.54 -16.45 -8.76
CA LEU A 324 -20.29 -15.21 -8.77
C LEU A 324 -19.39 -14.00 -9.00
N SER A 325 -19.84 -13.11 -9.88
CA SER A 325 -19.31 -11.75 -9.99
C SER A 325 -19.74 -10.89 -8.79
N LEU A 326 -19.06 -9.75 -8.60
CA LEU A 326 -19.46 -8.79 -7.56
C LEU A 326 -20.88 -8.26 -7.79
N GLY A 327 -21.24 -8.00 -9.05
CA GLY A 327 -22.61 -7.62 -9.43
C GLY A 327 -23.64 -8.67 -9.04
N ASN A 328 -23.38 -9.95 -9.28
CA ASN A 328 -24.30 -11.02 -8.86
C ASN A 328 -24.40 -11.11 -7.33
N TRP A 329 -23.30 -10.93 -6.60
CA TRP A 329 -23.36 -10.86 -5.13
C TRP A 329 -24.23 -9.70 -4.65
N ARG A 330 -24.15 -8.54 -5.32
CA ARG A 330 -24.98 -7.36 -5.03
C ARG A 330 -26.47 -7.66 -5.22
N GLU A 331 -26.85 -8.30 -6.32
CA GLU A 331 -28.26 -8.66 -6.56
C GLU A 331 -28.78 -9.64 -5.51
N VAL A 332 -27.98 -10.66 -5.14
CA VAL A 332 -28.35 -11.62 -4.08
C VAL A 332 -28.53 -10.91 -2.74
N TYR A 333 -27.72 -9.88 -2.47
CA TYR A 333 -27.84 -9.08 -1.26
C TYR A 333 -29.13 -8.29 -1.18
N PHE A 334 -29.51 -7.57 -2.24
CA PHE A 334 -30.78 -6.84 -2.23
C PHE A 334 -31.99 -7.77 -2.16
N ALA A 335 -31.96 -8.90 -2.86
CA ALA A 335 -33.01 -9.92 -2.76
C ALA A 335 -33.13 -10.48 -1.33
N TYR A 336 -32.00 -10.76 -0.67
CA TYR A 336 -31.98 -11.21 0.72
C TYR A 336 -32.55 -10.15 1.68
N ARG A 337 -32.13 -8.89 1.55
CA ARG A 337 -32.61 -7.78 2.39
C ARG A 337 -34.13 -7.61 2.30
N GLN A 338 -34.69 -7.71 1.10
CA GLN A 338 -36.14 -7.68 0.89
C GLN A 338 -36.86 -8.87 1.54
N SER A 339 -36.26 -10.07 1.50
CA SER A 339 -36.84 -11.26 2.12
C SER A 339 -36.92 -11.15 3.65
N VAL A 340 -35.90 -10.56 4.29
CA VAL A 340 -35.84 -10.38 5.74
C VAL A 340 -36.78 -9.26 6.21
N GLY A 341 -36.92 -8.19 5.42
CA GLY A 341 -37.82 -7.07 5.75
C GLY A 341 -39.32 -7.36 5.57
N ARG A 342 -39.70 -8.54 5.05
CA ARG A 342 -41.10 -8.99 4.91
C ARG A 342 -41.62 -9.78 6.12
N VAL A 343 -40.78 -10.04 7.12
CA VAL A 343 -41.11 -10.76 8.36
C VAL A 343 -41.36 -9.75 9.48
#